data_AF-A0A3B9J7D0-F1
#
_entry.id   AF-A0A3B9J7D0-F1
#
_cell.length_a   1.000
_cell.length_b   1.000
_cell.length_c   1.000
_cell.angle_alpha   90.00
_cell.angle_beta   90.00
_cell.angle_gamma   90.00
#
_symmetry.space_group_name_H-M   'P 1'
#
loop_
_entity.id
_entity.type
_entity.pdbx_description
1 polymer ?
#
loop_
_entity_poly.entity_id
_entity_poly.type
_entity_poly.pdbx_seq_one_letter_code
_entity_poly.pdbx_strand_id
1 'polypeptide(L)'
;MKYRKMLTLALLAYALVTSACVYIVLPEGLEKPEIAETGTDIKIWSAVVTNVSKSESGDLHVDLTIRNETGDWSAMGAVTGKPAILTTSNGETSNCETVFVGTGGHRLAPGFQTRGYTTSEGTPQLLYVECEGAVAAAGSKLSIEYVRFDGILDDYAPEANKTQGVLELNLDEVVTDLTYPVAVPVEGLIQPAGTGITGLSDNVVTLLDVLRTETGLQFKWQNFNPTKFPLKTHIGTPPVIGADGIIYGPYEIIDMAPVPITPAKENMEWTTEVAVPQEVSGFYILLSVESKKPRTYINYAVDISDK
;
A
#
# COMPACT_ATOMS: atom_id res chain seq x y z
N MET A 1 5.01 -21.26 62.06
CA MET A 1 3.91 -20.39 61.56
C MET A 1 4.20 -18.88 61.58
N LYS A 2 5.06 -18.34 62.47
CA LYS A 2 5.35 -16.88 62.54
C LYS A 2 6.19 -16.33 61.37
N TYR A 3 7.19 -17.07 60.90
CA TYR A 3 8.11 -16.60 59.84
C TYR A 3 7.47 -16.45 58.46
N ARG A 4 6.52 -17.32 58.09
CA ARG A 4 5.79 -17.20 56.81
C ARG A 4 4.92 -15.94 56.76
N LYS A 5 4.19 -15.62 57.84
CA LYS A 5 3.37 -14.40 57.90
C LYS A 5 4.20 -13.13 57.83
N MET A 6 5.38 -13.14 58.45
CA MET A 6 6.29 -11.99 58.46
C MET A 6 6.90 -11.75 57.07
N LEU A 7 7.23 -12.83 56.33
CA LEU A 7 7.70 -12.76 54.95
C LEU A 7 6.61 -12.25 53.98
N THR A 8 5.37 -12.69 54.16
CA THR A 8 4.24 -12.22 53.33
C THR A 8 3.94 -10.75 53.56
N LEU A 9 4.01 -10.27 54.82
CA LEU A 9 3.86 -8.85 55.15
C LEU A 9 4.99 -7.98 54.59
N ALA A 10 6.23 -8.48 54.61
CA ALA A 10 7.37 -7.80 54.00
C ALA A 10 7.25 -7.71 52.47
N LEU A 11 6.77 -8.78 51.81
CA LEU A 11 6.51 -8.79 50.36
C LEU A 11 5.34 -7.88 49.97
N LEU A 12 4.29 -7.81 50.78
CA LEU A 12 3.17 -6.89 50.53
C LEU A 12 3.59 -5.42 50.71
N ALA A 13 4.39 -5.12 51.74
CA ALA A 13 4.93 -3.78 51.95
C ALA A 13 5.88 -3.38 50.81
N TYR A 14 6.69 -4.32 50.30
CA TYR A 14 7.54 -4.08 49.14
C TYR A 14 6.71 -3.80 47.88
N ALA A 15 5.65 -4.57 47.62
CA ALA A 15 4.75 -4.35 46.49
C ALA A 15 3.99 -3.01 46.54
N LEU A 16 3.64 -2.54 47.75
CA LEU A 16 3.01 -1.23 47.99
C LEU A 16 3.97 -0.05 47.83
N VAL A 17 5.28 -0.25 48.06
CA VAL A 17 6.30 0.80 47.91
C VAL A 17 6.82 0.87 46.46
N THR A 18 6.84 -0.24 45.71
CA THR A 18 7.25 -0.25 44.29
C THR A 18 6.16 0.23 43.32
N SER A 19 4.92 0.42 43.77
CA SER A 19 3.79 0.90 42.95
C SER A 19 3.51 2.40 43.07
N ALA A 20 4.36 3.16 43.78
CA ALA A 20 4.18 4.60 44.04
C ALA A 20 5.14 5.53 43.28
N CYS A 21 5.78 5.07 42.21
CA CYS A 21 6.65 5.90 41.36
C CYS A 21 6.47 5.54 39.89
N VAL A 22 5.54 6.20 39.19
CA VAL A 22 5.76 6.79 37.85
C VAL A 22 4.71 7.89 37.62
N TYR A 23 5.02 9.11 38.02
CA TYR A 23 4.72 10.31 37.23
C TYR A 23 5.78 11.35 37.61
N ILE A 24 6.93 11.29 36.94
CA ILE A 24 7.95 12.34 37.02
C ILE A 24 7.67 13.24 35.81
N VAL A 25 7.15 14.44 36.08
CA VAL A 25 7.16 15.52 35.10
C VAL A 25 8.58 16.06 35.07
N LEU A 26 9.31 15.83 33.97
CA LEU A 26 10.59 16.47 33.72
C LEU A 26 10.33 17.95 33.32
N PRO A 27 11.07 18.92 33.87
CA PRO A 27 11.05 20.29 33.37
C PRO A 27 11.53 20.36 31.91
N GLU A 28 10.96 21.27 31.13
CA GLU A 28 11.36 21.50 29.73
C GLU A 28 12.88 21.73 29.63
N GLY A 29 13.55 20.96 28.75
CA GLY A 29 14.98 21.10 28.43
C GLY A 29 15.95 20.12 29.10
N LEU A 30 15.47 19.09 29.82
CA LEU A 30 16.31 18.02 30.40
C LEU A 30 15.91 16.61 29.94
N GLU A 31 15.50 16.48 28.68
CA GLU A 31 15.28 15.18 28.06
C GLU A 31 16.62 14.47 27.83
N LYS A 32 16.74 13.27 28.37
CA LYS A 32 17.85 12.36 28.09
C LYS A 32 17.71 11.94 26.62
N PRO A 33 18.80 11.87 25.81
CA PRO A 33 18.69 11.48 24.42
C PRO A 33 18.03 10.10 24.35
N GLU A 34 16.87 10.04 23.70
CA GLU A 34 16.13 8.80 23.47
C GLU A 34 17.00 7.86 22.64
N ILE A 35 17.45 6.79 23.29
CA ILE A 35 17.82 5.57 22.57
C ILE A 35 16.48 5.01 22.11
N ALA A 36 16.28 4.97 20.80
CA ALA A 36 15.07 4.44 20.16
C ALA A 36 14.83 2.99 20.59
N GLU A 37 14.02 2.79 21.63
CA GLU A 37 13.33 1.54 21.90
C GLU A 37 12.01 1.59 21.14
N THR A 38 11.98 0.86 20.01
CA THR A 38 10.80 0.32 19.32
C THR A 38 9.45 0.79 19.86
N GLY A 39 9.03 1.98 19.44
CA GLY A 39 7.66 2.44 19.57
C GLY A 39 6.76 1.58 18.70
N THR A 40 5.64 1.15 19.26
CA THR A 40 4.46 0.73 18.49
C THR A 40 3.92 1.94 17.74
N ASP A 41 4.62 2.36 16.68
CA ASP A 41 4.06 3.27 15.69
C ASP A 41 2.85 2.58 15.08
N ILE A 42 1.69 3.24 15.11
CA ILE A 42 0.52 2.76 14.39
C ILE A 42 0.93 2.78 12.92
N LYS A 43 1.21 1.60 12.36
CA LYS A 43 1.57 1.45 10.96
C LYS A 43 0.35 1.82 10.12
N ILE A 44 0.35 3.02 9.56
CA ILE A 44 -0.77 3.61 8.82
C ILE A 44 -0.44 3.87 7.36
N TRP A 45 -1.47 4.18 6.57
CA TRP A 45 -1.23 4.88 5.31
C TRP A 45 -0.96 6.34 5.61
N SER A 46 0.04 6.91 4.93
CA SER A 46 0.33 8.34 4.95
C SER A 46 -0.05 8.96 3.62
N ALA A 47 -0.39 10.25 3.62
CA ALA A 47 -0.57 11.01 2.41
C ALA A 47 0.14 12.37 2.52
N VAL A 48 0.57 12.90 1.38
CA VAL A 48 1.23 14.20 1.27
C VAL A 48 0.57 15.01 0.17
N VAL A 49 0.50 16.33 0.36
CA VAL A 49 0.01 17.27 -0.64
C VAL A 49 1.13 17.57 -1.62
N THR A 50 0.87 17.42 -2.92
CA THR A 50 1.88 17.68 -3.97
C THR A 50 1.62 18.95 -4.74
N ASN A 51 0.37 19.42 -4.76
CA ASN A 51 0.00 20.70 -5.33
C ASN A 51 -1.36 21.16 -4.77
N VAL A 52 -1.52 22.49 -4.66
CA VAL A 52 -2.77 23.15 -4.27
C VAL A 52 -3.04 24.23 -5.31
N SER A 53 -4.09 24.03 -6.10
CA SER A 53 -4.44 24.90 -7.22
C SER A 53 -5.94 25.09 -7.33
N LYS A 54 -6.39 25.68 -8.44
CA LYS A 54 -7.80 25.74 -8.80
C LYS A 54 -8.10 24.79 -9.95
N SER A 55 -9.26 24.14 -9.91
CA SER A 55 -9.81 23.40 -11.04
C SER A 55 -10.20 24.36 -12.18
N GLU A 56 -10.54 23.81 -13.34
CA GLU A 56 -11.05 24.62 -14.48
C GLU A 56 -12.33 25.38 -14.12
N SER A 57 -13.15 24.83 -13.22
CA SER A 57 -14.37 25.45 -12.68
C SER A 57 -14.09 26.52 -11.62
N GLY A 58 -12.83 26.67 -11.19
CA GLY A 58 -12.41 27.64 -10.17
C GLY A 58 -12.45 27.12 -8.73
N ASP A 59 -12.78 25.84 -8.55
CA ASP A 59 -12.85 25.16 -7.25
C ASP A 59 -11.46 24.88 -6.71
N LEU A 60 -11.32 24.69 -5.40
CA LEU A 60 -10.06 24.24 -4.81
C LEU A 60 -9.75 22.83 -5.31
N HIS A 61 -8.55 22.62 -5.84
CA HIS A 61 -8.03 21.34 -6.32
C HIS A 61 -6.74 21.01 -5.56
N VAL A 62 -6.68 19.84 -4.93
CA VAL A 62 -5.53 19.39 -4.13
C VAL A 62 -5.02 18.07 -4.67
N ASP A 63 -3.83 18.07 -5.26
CA ASP A 63 -3.15 16.86 -5.71
C ASP A 63 -2.46 16.16 -4.54
N LEU A 64 -2.51 14.83 -4.54
CA LEU A 64 -2.07 14.01 -3.43
C LEU A 64 -1.15 12.88 -3.87
N THR A 65 -0.37 12.40 -2.91
CA THR A 65 0.38 11.14 -3.02
C THR A 65 0.17 10.35 -1.75
N ILE A 66 -0.06 9.05 -1.90
CA ILE A 66 -0.29 8.13 -0.79
C ILE A 66 0.88 7.15 -0.72
N ARG A 67 1.24 6.76 0.50
CA ARG A 67 2.34 5.84 0.77
C ARG A 67 1.90 4.78 1.76
N ASN A 68 2.30 3.54 1.48
CA ASN A 68 2.02 2.42 2.35
C ASN A 68 3.08 2.34 3.45
N GLU A 69 2.75 2.79 4.66
CA GLU A 69 3.59 2.62 5.86
C GLU A 69 3.03 1.57 6.83
N THR A 70 2.10 0.72 6.37
CA THR A 70 1.50 -0.33 7.24
C THR A 70 2.49 -1.44 7.61
N GLY A 71 3.66 -1.48 6.95
CA GLY A 71 4.68 -2.51 7.13
C GLY A 71 4.28 -3.87 6.58
N ASP A 72 3.19 -3.96 5.82
CA ASP A 72 2.75 -5.13 5.07
C ASP A 72 2.13 -4.67 3.74
N TRP A 73 1.86 -5.59 2.83
CA TRP A 73 1.14 -5.31 1.59
C TRP A 73 -0.28 -4.85 1.89
N SER A 74 -0.70 -3.72 1.32
CA SER A 74 -2.01 -3.15 1.64
C SER A 74 -2.65 -2.52 0.41
N ALA A 75 -3.96 -2.61 0.31
CA ALA A 75 -4.75 -1.80 -0.62
C ALA A 75 -5.49 -0.73 0.20
N MET A 76 -5.66 0.47 -0.35
CA MET A 76 -6.36 1.56 0.31
C MET A 76 -7.25 2.31 -0.67
N GLY A 77 -8.40 2.78 -0.19
CA GLY A 77 -9.24 3.73 -0.90
C GLY A 77 -10.01 4.61 0.07
N ALA A 78 -10.31 5.84 -0.35
CA ALA A 78 -11.26 6.70 0.34
C ALA A 78 -12.61 5.97 0.54
N VAL A 79 -13.28 6.23 1.66
CA VAL A 79 -14.58 5.59 1.93
C VAL A 79 -15.57 6.02 0.86
N THR A 80 -16.13 5.04 0.12
CA THR A 80 -17.08 5.30 -0.96
C THR A 80 -18.28 6.12 -0.47
N GLY A 81 -18.57 7.22 -1.17
CA GLY A 81 -19.70 8.10 -0.87
C GLY A 81 -19.52 9.00 0.36
N LYS A 82 -18.30 9.09 0.93
CA LYS A 82 -17.97 10.07 1.95
C LYS A 82 -17.13 11.21 1.36
N PRO A 83 -17.50 12.48 1.60
CA PRO A 83 -16.67 13.61 1.20
C PRO A 83 -15.42 13.69 2.06
N ALA A 84 -14.38 14.34 1.53
CA ALA A 84 -13.29 14.83 2.34
C ALA A 84 -13.74 16.10 3.08
N ILE A 85 -13.14 16.38 4.24
CA ILE A 85 -13.49 17.53 5.07
C ILE A 85 -12.36 18.54 5.02
N LEU A 86 -12.60 19.70 4.40
CA LEU A 86 -11.71 20.85 4.48
C LEU A 86 -12.03 21.61 5.77
N THR A 87 -11.01 21.84 6.59
CA THR A 87 -11.10 22.69 7.78
C THR A 87 -10.20 23.90 7.58
N THR A 88 -10.76 25.10 7.54
CA THR A 88 -10.01 26.35 7.41
C THR A 88 -9.40 26.76 8.74
N SER A 89 -8.45 27.71 8.74
CA SER A 89 -7.73 28.13 9.95
C SER A 89 -8.60 28.80 11.02
N ASN A 90 -9.81 29.25 10.67
CA ASN A 90 -10.83 29.73 11.61
C ASN A 90 -11.70 28.60 12.23
N GLY A 91 -11.48 27.34 11.83
CA GLY A 91 -12.23 26.17 12.30
C GLY A 91 -13.54 25.91 11.54
N GLU A 92 -13.85 26.67 10.48
CA GLU A 92 -14.99 26.36 9.60
C GLU A 92 -14.69 25.10 8.77
N THR A 93 -15.71 24.30 8.55
CA THR A 93 -15.59 23.05 7.80
C THR A 93 -16.46 23.06 6.55
N SER A 94 -15.93 22.57 5.44
CA SER A 94 -16.70 22.32 4.21
C SER A 94 -16.46 20.90 3.69
N ASN A 95 -17.46 20.36 3.00
CA ASN A 95 -17.37 19.06 2.35
C ASN A 95 -16.78 19.21 0.95
N CYS A 96 -15.86 18.33 0.62
CA CYS A 96 -15.24 18.18 -0.69
C CYS A 96 -15.75 16.86 -1.28
N GLU A 97 -16.75 16.94 -2.15
CA GLU A 97 -17.48 15.77 -2.66
C GLU A 97 -16.66 14.97 -3.68
N THR A 98 -15.76 15.63 -4.40
CA THR A 98 -14.87 14.97 -5.37
C THR A 98 -13.64 14.44 -4.65
N VAL A 99 -13.59 13.12 -4.41
CA VAL A 99 -12.48 12.45 -3.74
C VAL A 99 -12.01 11.27 -4.59
N PHE A 100 -10.85 11.40 -5.23
CA PHE A 100 -10.18 10.32 -5.94
C PHE A 100 -8.90 9.99 -5.20
N VAL A 101 -8.98 9.15 -4.17
CA VAL A 101 -7.81 8.76 -3.36
C VAL A 101 -7.83 7.25 -3.12
N GLY A 102 -6.77 6.56 -3.55
CA GLY A 102 -6.64 5.13 -3.36
C GLY A 102 -5.64 4.48 -4.31
N THR A 103 -5.58 3.15 -4.28
CA THR A 103 -4.69 2.33 -5.11
C THR A 103 -5.42 1.66 -6.28
N GLY A 104 -6.67 2.02 -6.56
CA GLY A 104 -7.50 1.33 -7.55
C GLY A 104 -7.86 -0.13 -7.18
N GLY A 105 -7.63 -0.53 -5.93
CA GLY A 105 -7.79 -1.92 -5.46
C GLY A 105 -6.50 -2.72 -5.44
N HIS A 106 -5.43 -2.22 -6.08
CA HIS A 106 -4.12 -2.89 -6.06
C HIS A 106 -3.50 -2.87 -4.67
N ARG A 107 -2.84 -3.96 -4.30
CA ARG A 107 -2.02 -4.01 -3.09
C ARG A 107 -0.65 -3.40 -3.38
N LEU A 108 -0.33 -2.32 -2.67
CA LEU A 108 0.94 -1.63 -2.74
C LEU A 108 1.91 -2.23 -1.71
N ALA A 109 3.18 -2.36 -2.09
CA ALA A 109 4.20 -2.89 -1.20
C ALA A 109 4.51 -1.89 -0.06
N PRO A 110 4.95 -2.34 1.13
CA PRO A 110 5.36 -1.42 2.19
C PRO A 110 6.55 -0.55 1.74
N GLY A 111 6.51 0.74 2.09
CA GLY A 111 7.50 1.73 1.67
C GLY A 111 7.31 2.28 0.25
N PHE A 112 6.39 1.71 -0.54
CA PHE A 112 6.03 2.25 -1.84
C PHE A 112 5.02 3.38 -1.71
N GLN A 113 5.06 4.30 -2.67
CA GLN A 113 4.12 5.41 -2.80
C GLN A 113 3.59 5.53 -4.23
N THR A 114 2.38 6.05 -4.35
CA THR A 114 1.68 6.24 -5.63
C THR A 114 0.91 7.56 -5.64
N ARG A 115 0.84 8.17 -6.82
CA ARG A 115 0.02 9.36 -7.12
C ARG A 115 -1.09 9.08 -8.12
N GLY A 116 -1.30 7.81 -8.49
CA GLY A 116 -2.40 7.45 -9.37
C GLY A 116 -2.46 5.97 -9.70
N TYR A 117 -3.54 5.58 -10.37
CA TYR A 117 -3.76 4.22 -10.84
C TYR A 117 -4.56 4.23 -12.14
N THR A 118 -4.55 3.12 -12.86
CA THR A 118 -5.35 2.94 -14.06
C THR A 118 -6.75 2.45 -13.70
N THR A 119 -7.78 3.11 -14.20
CA THR A 119 -9.19 2.71 -14.00
C THR A 119 -9.55 1.50 -14.85
N SER A 120 -10.74 0.93 -14.63
CA SER A 120 -11.28 -0.17 -15.43
C SER A 120 -11.34 0.12 -16.93
N GLU A 121 -11.42 1.39 -17.32
CA GLU A 121 -11.47 1.86 -18.71
C GLU A 121 -10.07 1.93 -19.35
N GLY A 122 -9.01 1.65 -18.59
CA GLY A 122 -7.63 1.73 -19.06
C GLY A 122 -7.04 3.15 -19.02
N THR A 123 -7.70 4.09 -18.35
CA THR A 123 -7.25 5.49 -18.24
C THR A 123 -6.57 5.76 -16.90
N PRO A 124 -5.46 6.53 -16.86
CA PRO A 124 -4.88 6.97 -15.60
C PRO A 124 -5.82 7.91 -14.83
N GLN A 125 -5.98 7.65 -13.54
CA GLN A 125 -6.64 8.49 -12.54
C GLN A 125 -5.59 8.95 -11.53
N LEU A 126 -5.31 10.26 -11.51
CA LEU A 126 -4.47 10.87 -10.48
C LEU A 126 -5.22 10.97 -9.15
N LEU A 127 -4.46 11.04 -8.06
CA LEU A 127 -5.03 11.19 -6.73
C LEU A 127 -5.25 12.65 -6.40
N TYR A 128 -6.49 13.06 -6.19
CA TYR A 128 -6.83 14.43 -5.85
C TYR A 128 -8.14 14.56 -5.10
N VAL A 129 -8.34 15.73 -4.51
CA VAL A 129 -9.60 16.16 -3.90
C VAL A 129 -10.00 17.52 -4.45
N GLU A 130 -11.29 17.70 -4.76
CA GLU A 130 -11.84 19.02 -5.10
C GLU A 130 -12.94 19.45 -4.13
N CYS A 131 -12.88 20.73 -3.76
CA CYS A 131 -13.82 21.36 -2.84
C CYS A 131 -14.53 22.51 -3.57
N GLU A 132 -15.79 22.29 -3.95
CA GLU A 132 -16.60 23.24 -4.72
C GLU A 132 -16.71 24.59 -4.01
N GLY A 133 -16.42 25.68 -4.74
CA GLY A 133 -16.51 27.05 -4.23
C GLY A 133 -15.58 27.40 -3.07
N ALA A 134 -14.68 26.48 -2.67
CA ALA A 134 -13.74 26.70 -1.59
C ALA A 134 -12.45 27.36 -2.09
N VAL A 135 -11.74 28.01 -1.16
CA VAL A 135 -10.39 28.52 -1.38
C VAL A 135 -9.54 28.07 -0.20
N ALA A 136 -8.38 27.48 -0.47
CA ALA A 136 -7.43 27.13 0.58
C ALA A 136 -6.88 28.41 1.22
N ALA A 137 -7.31 28.69 2.45
CA ALA A 137 -6.69 29.71 3.28
C ALA A 137 -5.43 29.14 3.94
N ALA A 138 -4.46 29.99 4.27
CA ALA A 138 -3.30 29.55 5.05
C ALA A 138 -3.73 28.89 6.37
N GLY A 139 -3.10 27.77 6.72
CA GLY A 139 -3.42 26.94 7.87
C GLY A 139 -4.61 25.99 7.67
N SER A 140 -5.10 25.83 6.44
CA SER A 140 -6.18 24.88 6.14
C SER A 140 -5.69 23.44 6.18
N LYS A 141 -6.57 22.54 6.65
CA LYS A 141 -6.34 21.11 6.72
C LYS A 141 -7.38 20.36 5.91
N LEU A 142 -7.00 19.24 5.33
CA LEU A 142 -7.90 18.33 4.65
C LEU A 142 -7.90 16.98 5.37
N SER A 143 -9.09 16.46 5.67
CA SER A 143 -9.27 15.14 6.30
C SER A 143 -9.99 14.19 5.36
N ILE A 144 -9.44 13.00 5.15
CA ILE A 144 -10.00 12.00 4.23
C ILE A 144 -10.15 10.69 4.98
N GLU A 145 -11.39 10.23 5.19
CA GLU A 145 -11.63 8.89 5.71
C GLU A 145 -11.28 7.84 4.64
N TYR A 146 -10.57 6.80 5.05
CA TYR A 146 -10.21 5.69 4.16
C TYR A 146 -10.52 4.33 4.77
N VAL A 147 -10.68 3.35 3.88
CA VAL A 147 -10.64 1.92 4.19
C VAL A 147 -9.35 1.34 3.63
N ARG A 148 -8.75 0.40 4.36
CA ARG A 148 -7.62 -0.37 3.87
C ARG A 148 -7.80 -1.85 4.12
N PHE A 149 -7.10 -2.66 3.35
CA PHE A 149 -7.11 -4.11 3.47
C PHE A 149 -5.66 -4.57 3.58
N ASP A 150 -5.28 -5.16 4.71
CA ASP A 150 -3.89 -5.51 4.99
C ASP A 150 -3.57 -6.99 4.66
N GLY A 151 -2.31 -7.25 4.32
CA GLY A 151 -1.71 -8.56 4.11
C GLY A 151 -2.16 -9.31 2.86
N ILE A 152 -2.51 -10.58 3.08
CA ILE A 152 -2.88 -11.54 2.04
C ILE A 152 -4.28 -11.21 1.49
N LEU A 153 -4.44 -11.31 0.18
CA LEU A 153 -5.75 -11.25 -0.47
C LEU A 153 -6.44 -12.61 -0.39
N ASP A 154 -7.67 -12.68 0.10
CA ASP A 154 -8.48 -13.90 0.16
C ASP A 154 -9.87 -13.61 -0.45
N ASP A 155 -10.14 -14.09 -1.66
CA ASP A 155 -11.41 -13.77 -2.34
C ASP A 155 -12.62 -14.41 -1.65
N TYR A 156 -12.41 -15.43 -0.80
CA TYR A 156 -13.49 -16.00 0.01
C TYR A 156 -13.81 -15.16 1.24
N ALA A 157 -12.90 -14.28 1.66
CA ALA A 157 -13.06 -13.42 2.82
C ALA A 157 -12.43 -12.03 2.58
N PRO A 158 -12.89 -11.28 1.55
CA PRO A 158 -12.25 -10.05 1.11
C PRO A 158 -12.22 -8.95 2.18
N GLU A 159 -13.17 -8.98 3.12
CA GLU A 159 -13.29 -8.01 4.20
C GLU A 159 -12.55 -8.42 5.49
N ALA A 160 -11.94 -9.61 5.56
CA ALA A 160 -11.38 -10.16 6.81
C ALA A 160 -10.28 -9.29 7.44
N ASN A 161 -9.53 -8.55 6.62
CA ASN A 161 -8.42 -7.69 7.05
C ASN A 161 -8.71 -6.20 6.83
N LYS A 162 -10.00 -5.83 6.84
CA LYS A 162 -10.41 -4.44 6.66
C LYS A 162 -10.17 -3.61 7.91
N THR A 163 -9.50 -2.48 7.73
CA THR A 163 -9.28 -1.46 8.76
C THR A 163 -9.69 -0.10 8.22
N GLN A 164 -10.08 0.82 9.10
CA GLN A 164 -10.39 2.21 8.75
C GLN A 164 -9.35 3.15 9.34
N GLY A 165 -9.20 4.30 8.71
CA GLY A 165 -8.36 5.38 9.22
C GLY A 165 -8.74 6.72 8.61
N VAL A 166 -8.01 7.76 9.00
CA VAL A 166 -8.16 9.11 8.48
C VAL A 166 -6.80 9.59 8.00
N LEU A 167 -6.72 10.13 6.79
CA LEU A 167 -5.58 10.90 6.32
C LEU A 167 -5.80 12.34 6.75
N GLU A 168 -4.87 12.91 7.49
CA GLU A 168 -4.87 14.33 7.85
C GLU A 168 -3.74 15.03 7.08
N LEU A 169 -4.11 16.05 6.31
CA LEU A 169 -3.22 16.74 5.37
C LEU A 169 -3.18 18.22 5.72
N ASN A 170 -1.97 18.79 5.80
CA ASN A 170 -1.77 20.22 5.92
C ASN A 170 -1.60 20.82 4.50
N LEU A 171 -2.48 21.74 4.10
CA LEU A 171 -2.44 22.32 2.75
C LEU A 171 -1.30 23.32 2.56
N ASP A 172 -0.64 23.76 3.63
CA ASP A 172 0.56 24.60 3.56
C ASP A 172 1.85 23.78 3.31
N GLU A 173 1.80 22.46 3.54
CA GLU A 173 2.95 21.55 3.41
C GLU A 173 2.94 20.84 2.06
N VAL A 174 3.28 21.60 1.02
CA VAL A 174 3.37 21.09 -0.35
C VAL A 174 4.75 20.49 -0.62
N VAL A 175 4.79 19.20 -0.96
CA VAL A 175 6.01 18.45 -1.26
C VAL A 175 6.10 18.17 -2.76
N THR A 176 7.19 18.61 -3.40
CA THR A 176 7.37 18.52 -4.86
C THR A 176 8.50 17.60 -5.30
N ASP A 177 9.38 17.21 -4.38
CA ASP A 177 10.60 16.41 -4.61
C ASP A 177 10.43 14.95 -4.18
N LEU A 178 9.28 14.37 -4.50
CA LEU A 178 8.96 12.98 -4.19
C LEU A 178 9.65 11.98 -5.12
N THR A 179 10.10 10.87 -4.56
CA THR A 179 10.67 9.74 -5.31
C THR A 179 9.65 8.62 -5.44
N TYR A 180 9.51 8.08 -6.65
CA TYR A 180 8.61 6.96 -6.95
C TYR A 180 9.35 5.79 -7.59
N PRO A 181 8.79 4.57 -7.50
CA PRO A 181 7.69 4.20 -6.60
C PRO A 181 8.16 3.92 -5.17
N VAL A 182 9.46 3.78 -4.94
CA VAL A 182 10.06 3.43 -3.64
C VAL A 182 10.42 4.70 -2.87
N ALA A 183 9.64 5.04 -1.86
CA ALA A 183 9.92 6.16 -0.96
C ALA A 183 10.88 5.76 0.15
N VAL A 184 10.65 4.59 0.73
CA VAL A 184 11.42 4.03 1.82
C VAL A 184 11.79 2.59 1.44
N PRO A 185 13.07 2.29 1.20
CA PRO A 185 13.48 0.93 0.83
C PRO A 185 13.28 -0.02 2.00
N VAL A 186 12.75 -1.21 1.72
CA VAL A 186 12.59 -2.31 2.68
C VAL A 186 13.45 -3.48 2.21
N GLU A 187 14.39 -3.90 3.05
CA GLU A 187 15.33 -4.98 2.72
C GLU A 187 14.57 -6.28 2.41
N GLY A 188 14.95 -6.94 1.31
CA GLY A 188 14.38 -8.22 0.89
C GLY A 188 12.95 -8.16 0.34
N LEU A 189 12.33 -6.97 0.27
CA LEU A 189 10.96 -6.81 -0.25
C LEU A 189 10.90 -7.01 -1.77
N ILE A 190 11.82 -6.38 -2.48
CA ILE A 190 11.86 -6.35 -3.94
C ILE A 190 12.67 -7.55 -4.45
N GLN A 191 12.04 -8.36 -5.30
CA GLN A 191 12.63 -9.55 -5.90
C GLN A 191 13.25 -9.21 -7.25
N PRO A 192 14.46 -9.72 -7.56
CA PRO A 192 15.01 -9.63 -8.90
C PRO A 192 14.13 -10.34 -9.94
N ALA A 193 14.13 -9.84 -11.18
CA ALA A 193 13.59 -10.60 -12.32
C ALA A 193 14.25 -12.00 -12.41
N GLY A 194 13.47 -13.01 -12.81
CA GLY A 194 13.93 -14.40 -12.85
C GLY A 194 13.91 -15.13 -11.50
N THR A 195 13.54 -14.46 -10.40
CA THR A 195 13.33 -15.13 -9.12
C THR A 195 12.12 -16.09 -9.21
N GLY A 196 12.31 -17.34 -8.80
CA GLY A 196 11.23 -18.32 -8.73
C GLY A 196 10.31 -18.05 -7.54
N ILE A 197 9.04 -17.78 -7.80
CA ILE A 197 8.02 -17.47 -6.80
C ILE A 197 7.14 -18.70 -6.59
N THR A 198 7.10 -19.19 -5.35
CA THR A 198 6.31 -20.38 -4.99
C THR A 198 4.85 -20.00 -4.79
N GLY A 199 3.97 -20.67 -5.51
CA GLY A 199 2.52 -20.59 -5.41
C GLY A 199 1.87 -21.85 -4.81
N LEU A 200 0.57 -21.99 -5.04
CA LEU A 200 -0.23 -23.09 -4.54
C LEU A 200 0.27 -24.45 -5.07
N SER A 201 0.27 -25.48 -4.21
CA SER A 201 0.77 -26.83 -4.53
C SER A 201 2.25 -26.84 -4.97
N ASP A 202 3.04 -25.92 -4.43
CA ASP A 202 4.47 -25.74 -4.70
C ASP A 202 4.80 -25.44 -6.17
N ASN A 203 3.83 -24.96 -6.95
CA ASN A 203 4.08 -24.46 -8.30
C ASN A 203 5.08 -23.29 -8.24
N VAL A 204 6.01 -23.22 -9.19
CA VAL A 204 7.02 -22.15 -9.22
C VAL A 204 6.80 -21.29 -10.46
N VAL A 205 6.38 -20.05 -10.25
CA VAL A 205 6.22 -19.04 -11.30
C VAL A 205 7.50 -18.22 -11.42
N THR A 206 7.98 -18.04 -12.63
CA THR A 206 9.21 -17.29 -12.92
C THR A 206 8.96 -16.33 -14.09
N LEU A 207 9.38 -15.07 -13.92
CA LEU A 207 9.45 -14.11 -15.03
C LEU A 207 10.69 -14.42 -15.87
N LEU A 208 10.49 -14.84 -17.11
CA LEU A 208 11.58 -15.20 -18.03
C LEU A 208 12.11 -13.99 -18.79
N ASP A 209 11.22 -13.12 -19.26
CA ASP A 209 11.59 -11.98 -20.11
C ASP A 209 10.56 -10.85 -20.00
N VAL A 210 11.01 -9.63 -20.30
CA VAL A 210 10.19 -8.42 -20.35
C VAL A 210 10.54 -7.67 -21.63
N LEU A 211 9.55 -7.49 -22.49
CA LEU A 211 9.67 -6.79 -23.75
C LEU A 211 8.87 -5.48 -23.70
N ARG A 212 9.55 -4.36 -23.97
CA ARG A 212 8.89 -3.08 -24.27
C ARG A 212 8.30 -3.13 -25.67
N THR A 213 7.00 -2.87 -25.79
CA THR A 213 6.26 -2.79 -27.05
C THR A 213 5.85 -1.34 -27.32
N GLU A 214 5.22 -1.08 -28.48
CA GLU A 214 4.68 0.25 -28.82
C GLU A 214 3.53 0.69 -27.91
N THR A 215 2.83 -0.26 -27.28
CA THR A 215 1.63 0.00 -26.46
C THR A 215 1.85 -0.26 -24.98
N GLY A 216 2.97 -0.86 -24.58
CA GLY A 216 3.31 -1.06 -23.18
C GLY A 216 4.39 -2.10 -22.94
N LEU A 217 4.16 -3.02 -22.01
CA LEU A 217 5.07 -4.10 -21.66
C LEU A 217 4.41 -5.46 -21.90
N GLN A 218 5.20 -6.40 -22.43
CA GLN A 218 4.84 -7.81 -22.53
C GLN A 218 5.76 -8.61 -21.60
N PHE A 219 5.16 -9.44 -20.75
CA PHE A 219 5.86 -10.30 -19.81
C PHE A 219 5.79 -11.74 -20.28
N LYS A 220 6.94 -12.41 -20.35
CA LYS A 220 7.01 -13.85 -20.60
C LYS A 220 7.17 -14.59 -19.28
N TRP A 221 6.22 -15.45 -18.95
CA TRP A 221 6.19 -16.22 -17.72
C TRP A 221 6.46 -17.70 -17.98
N GLN A 222 6.96 -18.38 -16.94
CA GLN A 222 7.02 -19.83 -16.87
C GLN A 222 6.44 -20.30 -15.55
N ASN A 223 5.71 -21.42 -15.57
CA ASN A 223 5.29 -22.14 -14.38
C ASN A 223 5.85 -23.56 -14.42
N PHE A 224 6.51 -23.97 -13.35
CA PHE A 224 6.89 -25.36 -13.10
C PHE A 224 5.91 -26.00 -12.12
N ASN A 225 5.33 -27.14 -12.50
CA ASN A 225 4.40 -27.89 -11.66
C ASN A 225 5.08 -29.15 -11.07
N PRO A 226 5.47 -29.15 -9.78
CA PRO A 226 6.13 -30.31 -9.18
C PRO A 226 5.16 -31.43 -8.81
N THR A 227 3.87 -31.32 -9.08
CA THR A 227 2.90 -32.34 -8.64
C THR A 227 2.77 -33.50 -9.63
N LYS A 228 1.88 -34.44 -9.33
CA LYS A 228 1.54 -35.58 -10.21
C LYS A 228 0.31 -35.32 -11.09
N PHE A 229 -0.30 -34.14 -10.96
CA PHE A 229 -1.52 -33.77 -11.65
C PHE A 229 -1.30 -32.49 -12.44
N PRO A 230 -1.98 -32.30 -13.60
CA PRO A 230 -1.98 -31.02 -14.27
C PRO A 230 -2.67 -29.97 -13.40
N LEU A 231 -2.08 -28.77 -13.28
CA LEU A 231 -2.57 -27.69 -12.44
C LEU A 231 -2.53 -26.35 -13.16
N LYS A 232 -3.37 -25.41 -12.73
CA LYS A 232 -3.35 -24.00 -13.13
C LYS A 232 -2.85 -23.18 -11.94
N THR A 233 -1.92 -22.26 -12.19
CA THR A 233 -1.46 -21.28 -11.19
C THR A 233 -2.04 -19.92 -11.56
N HIS A 234 -2.75 -19.25 -10.66
CA HIS A 234 -3.32 -17.94 -10.95
C HIS A 234 -2.38 -16.81 -10.53
N ILE A 235 -2.00 -15.96 -11.50
CA ILE A 235 -1.24 -14.72 -11.26
C ILE A 235 -1.90 -13.46 -11.83
N GLY A 236 -3.09 -13.59 -12.45
CA GLY A 236 -3.78 -12.47 -13.08
C GLY A 236 -3.03 -11.92 -14.30
N THR A 237 -3.36 -10.68 -14.65
CA THR A 237 -2.55 -9.81 -15.52
C THR A 237 -1.84 -8.81 -14.60
N PRO A 238 -0.56 -9.04 -14.23
CA PRO A 238 0.08 -8.25 -13.19
C PRO A 238 0.20 -6.76 -13.59
N PRO A 239 -0.24 -5.82 -12.75
CA PRO A 239 -0.01 -4.39 -12.96
C PRO A 239 1.46 -4.04 -12.67
N VAL A 240 1.88 -2.88 -13.17
CA VAL A 240 3.20 -2.30 -12.88
C VAL A 240 3.07 -0.92 -12.28
N ILE A 241 3.99 -0.51 -11.42
CA ILE A 241 4.09 0.87 -10.97
C ILE A 241 5.36 1.50 -11.54
N GLY A 242 5.21 2.66 -12.20
CA GLY A 242 6.30 3.37 -12.87
C GLY A 242 7.07 4.32 -11.96
N ALA A 243 8.21 4.82 -12.44
CA ALA A 243 8.97 5.89 -11.78
C ALA A 243 8.24 7.25 -11.79
N ASP A 244 7.14 7.34 -12.54
CA ASP A 244 6.21 8.46 -12.49
C ASP A 244 5.15 8.28 -11.39
N GLY A 245 5.18 7.18 -10.62
CA GLY A 245 4.29 6.97 -9.48
C GLY A 245 2.86 6.57 -9.83
N ILE A 246 2.58 6.13 -11.06
CA ILE A 246 1.26 5.64 -11.47
C ILE A 246 1.28 4.11 -11.54
N ILE A 247 0.21 3.48 -11.02
CA ILE A 247 -0.03 2.04 -11.20
C ILE A 247 -0.74 1.84 -12.55
N TYR A 248 -0.08 1.12 -13.45
CA TYR A 248 -0.57 0.76 -14.77
C TYR A 248 -1.10 -0.66 -14.82
N GLY A 249 -2.21 -0.82 -15.55
CA GLY A 249 -3.00 -2.05 -15.60
C GLY A 249 -4.22 -1.93 -14.68
N PRO A 250 -5.45 -2.12 -15.20
CA PRO A 250 -6.64 -2.06 -14.38
C PRO A 250 -6.64 -3.17 -13.32
N TYR A 251 -7.26 -2.90 -12.17
CA TYR A 251 -7.51 -3.95 -11.20
C TYR A 251 -8.57 -4.92 -11.72
N GLU A 252 -8.19 -6.19 -11.82
CA GLU A 252 -9.05 -7.29 -12.24
C GLU A 252 -9.00 -8.43 -11.22
N ILE A 253 -10.04 -9.25 -11.19
CA ILE A 253 -10.03 -10.46 -10.37
C ILE A 253 -8.98 -11.41 -10.95
N ILE A 254 -8.01 -11.80 -10.12
CA ILE A 254 -6.75 -12.47 -10.53
C ILE A 254 -7.00 -13.84 -11.19
N ASP A 255 -8.12 -14.49 -10.85
CA ASP A 255 -8.50 -15.80 -11.38
C ASP A 255 -9.05 -15.79 -12.80
N MET A 256 -9.49 -14.62 -13.28
CA MET A 256 -10.09 -14.46 -14.60
C MET A 256 -9.06 -14.56 -15.72
N ALA A 257 -7.79 -14.25 -15.43
CA ALA A 257 -6.74 -14.27 -16.43
C ALA A 257 -6.53 -15.68 -17.02
N PRO A 258 -6.37 -15.78 -18.35
CA PRO A 258 -6.18 -17.05 -19.03
C PRO A 258 -4.75 -17.57 -18.84
N VAL A 259 -4.48 -18.21 -17.70
CA VAL A 259 -3.22 -18.94 -17.48
C VAL A 259 -3.35 -20.38 -18.00
N PRO A 260 -2.39 -20.89 -18.79
CA PRO A 260 -2.45 -22.27 -19.29
C PRO A 260 -2.32 -23.31 -18.16
N ILE A 261 -2.85 -24.50 -18.40
CA ILE A 261 -2.65 -25.65 -17.52
C ILE A 261 -1.21 -26.15 -17.69
N THR A 262 -0.49 -26.27 -16.59
CA THR A 262 0.87 -26.82 -16.54
C THR A 262 0.81 -28.32 -16.30
N PRO A 263 1.34 -29.17 -17.20
CA PRO A 263 1.37 -30.62 -17.02
C PRO A 263 2.18 -31.02 -15.79
N ALA A 264 1.93 -32.23 -15.29
CA ALA A 264 2.63 -32.75 -14.12
C ALA A 264 4.14 -32.90 -14.40
N LYS A 265 4.99 -32.40 -13.50
CA LYS A 265 6.46 -32.45 -13.60
C LYS A 265 7.04 -31.74 -14.83
N GLU A 266 6.29 -30.83 -15.44
CA GLU A 266 6.69 -30.10 -16.64
C GLU A 266 6.61 -28.57 -16.42
N ASN A 267 7.14 -27.85 -17.40
CA ASN A 267 7.04 -26.40 -17.51
C ASN A 267 5.96 -26.01 -18.52
N MET A 268 5.32 -24.86 -18.29
CA MET A 268 4.48 -24.20 -19.26
C MET A 268 4.83 -22.72 -19.30
N GLU A 269 4.85 -22.15 -20.50
CA GLU A 269 5.14 -20.73 -20.74
C GLU A 269 3.93 -20.01 -21.31
N TRP A 270 3.75 -18.74 -20.95
CA TRP A 270 2.72 -17.86 -21.51
C TRP A 270 3.15 -16.40 -21.42
N THR A 271 2.36 -15.52 -22.03
CA THR A 271 2.58 -14.09 -21.96
C THR A 271 1.40 -13.36 -21.34
N THR A 272 1.70 -12.22 -20.71
CA THR A 272 0.71 -11.22 -20.29
C THR A 272 1.17 -9.85 -20.78
N GLU A 273 0.26 -8.90 -20.89
CA GLU A 273 0.56 -7.55 -21.38
C GLU A 273 -0.05 -6.50 -20.45
N VAL A 274 0.63 -5.37 -20.30
CA VAL A 274 0.13 -4.20 -19.59
C VAL A 274 0.42 -2.95 -20.41
N ALA A 275 -0.61 -2.12 -20.59
CA ALA A 275 -0.45 -0.86 -21.30
C ALA A 275 0.29 0.14 -20.42
N VAL A 276 1.36 0.74 -20.95
CA VAL A 276 2.12 1.82 -20.29
C VAL A 276 2.52 2.88 -21.31
N PRO A 277 2.58 4.17 -20.94
CA PRO A 277 3.10 5.22 -21.83
C PRO A 277 4.56 4.97 -22.22
N GLN A 278 4.97 5.44 -23.39
CA GLN A 278 6.32 5.17 -23.96
C GLN A 278 7.45 5.89 -23.21
N GLU A 279 7.13 7.00 -22.57
CA GLU A 279 8.06 7.86 -21.87
C GLU A 279 8.34 7.42 -20.42
N VAL A 280 7.51 6.53 -19.86
CA VAL A 280 7.66 6.06 -18.48
C VAL A 280 8.62 4.88 -18.42
N SER A 281 9.42 4.80 -17.36
CA SER A 281 10.43 3.75 -17.13
C SER A 281 10.52 3.46 -15.63
N GLY A 282 11.49 2.62 -15.23
CA GLY A 282 11.76 2.35 -13.81
C GLY A 282 10.62 1.56 -13.14
N PHE A 283 10.07 0.59 -13.87
CA PHE A 283 8.88 -0.15 -13.44
C PHE A 283 9.19 -1.22 -12.39
N TYR A 284 8.18 -1.50 -11.57
CA TYR A 284 8.12 -2.67 -10.71
C TYR A 284 6.80 -3.39 -10.92
N ILE A 285 6.82 -4.72 -11.05
CA ILE A 285 5.60 -5.52 -11.13
C ILE A 285 5.03 -5.69 -9.73
N LEU A 286 3.74 -5.37 -9.55
CA LEU A 286 2.99 -5.67 -8.33
C LEU A 286 2.28 -7.02 -8.53
N LEU A 287 3.03 -8.11 -8.32
CA LEU A 287 2.61 -9.46 -8.66
C LEU A 287 1.83 -10.11 -7.52
N SER A 288 0.66 -10.65 -7.81
CA SER A 288 -0.09 -11.50 -6.89
C SER A 288 -0.02 -12.95 -7.35
N VAL A 289 0.37 -13.89 -6.48
CA VAL A 289 0.45 -15.32 -6.81
C VAL A 289 -0.44 -16.13 -5.88
N GLU A 290 -1.35 -16.92 -6.46
CA GLU A 290 -2.22 -17.82 -5.70
C GLU A 290 -1.38 -18.81 -4.88
N SER A 291 -1.61 -18.84 -3.57
CA SER A 291 -0.75 -19.47 -2.57
C SER A 291 -1.56 -19.92 -1.36
N LYS A 292 -1.01 -20.88 -0.59
CA LYS A 292 -1.60 -21.46 0.64
C LYS A 292 -2.88 -22.27 0.42
N LYS A 293 -3.94 -21.66 -0.12
CA LYS A 293 -5.22 -22.29 -0.46
C LYS A 293 -5.80 -21.65 -1.73
N PRO A 294 -6.76 -22.28 -2.42
CA PRO A 294 -7.40 -21.67 -3.59
C PRO A 294 -7.95 -20.28 -3.29
N ARG A 295 -7.83 -19.36 -4.26
CA ARG A 295 -8.30 -17.97 -4.18
C ARG A 295 -7.67 -17.13 -3.06
N THR A 296 -6.46 -17.49 -2.65
CA THR A 296 -5.67 -16.72 -1.68
C THR A 296 -4.35 -16.32 -2.33
N TYR A 297 -3.97 -15.04 -2.27
CA TYR A 297 -2.83 -14.52 -3.01
C TYR A 297 -1.82 -13.82 -2.11
N ILE A 298 -0.56 -14.17 -2.28
CA ILE A 298 0.58 -13.48 -1.69
C ILE A 298 1.13 -12.51 -2.74
N ASN A 299 1.51 -11.32 -2.29
CA ASN A 299 1.95 -10.23 -3.15
C ASN A 299 3.48 -10.12 -3.12
N TYR A 300 4.04 -9.75 -4.26
CA TYR A 300 5.47 -9.61 -4.50
C TYR A 300 5.74 -8.37 -5.35
N ALA A 301 6.85 -7.69 -5.08
CA ALA A 301 7.36 -6.64 -5.94
C ALA A 301 8.50 -7.26 -6.76
N VAL A 302 8.41 -7.21 -8.09
CA VAL A 302 9.47 -7.71 -8.98
C VAL A 302 10.11 -6.52 -9.69
N ASP A 303 11.43 -6.39 -9.56
CA ASP A 303 12.20 -5.34 -10.20
C ASP A 303 12.34 -5.61 -11.70
N ILE A 304 11.83 -4.66 -12.50
CA ILE A 304 11.99 -4.59 -13.96
C ILE A 304 12.40 -3.17 -14.35
N SER A 305 13.10 -2.46 -13.47
CA SER A 305 13.42 -1.04 -13.62
C SER A 305 14.40 -0.74 -14.76
N ASP A 306 15.06 -1.77 -15.31
CA ASP A 306 15.93 -1.69 -16.47
C ASP A 306 15.19 -1.73 -17.82
N LYS A 307 13.85 -1.76 -17.82
CA LYS A 307 12.97 -1.90 -19.00
C LYS A 307 12.16 -0.65 -19.33
#